data_AF-A0A357A087-F1
#
_entry.id   AF-A0A357A087-F1
#
_cell.length_a   1.000
_cell.length_b   1.000
_cell.length_c   1.000
_cell.angle_alpha   90.00
_cell.angle_beta   90.00
_cell.angle_gamma   90.00
#
_symmetry.space_group_name_H-M   'P 1'
#
loop_
_entity.id
_entity.type
_entity.pdbx_description
1 polymer ?
#
loop_
_entity_poly.entity_id
_entity_poly.type
_entity_poly.pdbx_seq_one_letter_code
_entity_poly.pdbx_strand_id
1 'polypeptide(L)'
;WFWVIGVIQVVLVLFGMKWLEYFYRYTSVVLLVCYGVLAYLLFSHYHVRMPAATVPMQWGTAISTIVTFSILAWTYKVSTVSRFARPASDAHGKKAFFFAPSVGIMVSVLVMGLMGMYSQQATGNWNLALLGAHAPIWGVIAAVGVALAIIHTNAMNLYPSTVDLLVALNTFRRPSQWEQPIATIAMGVLGTVLAILGILNHVAGFLDVIGDVIIPFTFIMLVDWLWVQRRQTPVAAFFAQPRTGHDWWSWP
;
A
#
# COMPACT_ATOMS: atom_id res chain seq x y z
N TRP A 1 2.84 -5.30 -21.62
CA TRP A 1 2.30 -4.47 -20.52
C TRP A 1 3.10 -4.62 -19.23
N PHE A 2 3.29 -5.83 -18.68
CA PHE A 2 4.05 -6.06 -17.44
C PHE A 2 5.42 -5.38 -17.40
N TRP A 3 6.26 -5.57 -18.43
CA TRP A 3 7.57 -4.91 -18.51
C TRP A 3 7.50 -3.38 -18.62
N VAL A 4 6.50 -2.85 -19.32
CA VAL A 4 6.34 -1.40 -19.49
C VAL A 4 5.99 -0.74 -18.16
N ILE A 5 4.97 -1.26 -17.45
CA ILE A 5 4.66 -0.80 -16.09
C ILE A 5 5.84 -1.04 -15.15
N GLY A 6 6.47 -2.21 -15.24
CA GLY A 6 7.60 -2.60 -14.40
C GLY A 6 8.81 -1.66 -14.53
N VAL A 7 9.10 -1.19 -15.74
CA VAL A 7 10.15 -0.19 -15.96
C VAL A 7 9.71 1.19 -15.44
N ILE A 8 8.47 1.62 -15.75
CA ILE A 8 7.95 2.92 -15.29
C ILE A 8 7.99 3.03 -13.77
N GLN A 9 7.52 2.00 -13.05
CA GLN A 9 7.52 2.02 -11.58
C GLN A 9 8.94 2.02 -11.00
N VAL A 10 9.89 1.29 -11.59
CA VAL A 10 11.28 1.26 -11.12
C VAL A 10 11.91 2.63 -11.31
N VAL A 11 11.76 3.22 -12.49
CA VAL A 11 12.27 4.57 -12.78
C VAL A 11 11.67 5.59 -11.82
N LEU A 12 10.36 5.52 -11.56
CA LEU A 12 9.68 6.43 -10.64
C LEU A 12 10.24 6.32 -9.21
N VAL A 13 10.45 5.10 -8.72
CA VAL A 13 10.96 4.85 -7.36
C VAL A 13 12.44 5.20 -7.22
N LEU A 14 13.24 5.06 -8.28
CA LEU A 14 14.66 5.44 -8.29
C LEU A 14 14.88 6.93 -8.00
N PHE A 15 13.95 7.79 -8.42
CA PHE A 15 13.99 9.22 -8.11
C PHE A 15 13.69 9.56 -6.63
N GLY A 16 13.26 8.58 -5.84
CA GLY A 16 13.05 8.69 -4.41
C GLY A 16 11.78 9.46 -4.00
N MET A 17 11.63 9.69 -2.70
CA MET A 17 10.35 10.12 -2.11
C MET A 17 9.88 11.51 -2.52
N LYS A 18 10.79 12.45 -2.79
CA LYS A 18 10.40 13.79 -3.23
C LYS A 18 9.60 13.72 -4.54
N TRP A 19 10.08 12.94 -5.50
CA TRP A 19 9.41 12.75 -6.77
C TRP A 19 8.14 11.92 -6.65
N LEU A 20 8.16 10.89 -5.80
CA LEU A 20 6.96 10.12 -5.49
C LEU A 20 5.87 10.99 -4.86
N GLU A 21 6.19 11.90 -3.96
CA GLU A 21 5.23 12.83 -3.35
C GLU A 21 4.57 13.73 -4.40
N TYR A 22 5.37 14.33 -5.31
CA TYR A 22 4.83 15.10 -6.42
C TYR A 22 3.92 14.24 -7.31
N PHE A 23 4.39 13.05 -7.70
CA PHE A 23 3.61 12.11 -8.49
C PHE A 23 2.29 11.77 -7.82
N TYR A 24 2.27 11.41 -6.54
CA TYR A 24 1.06 11.10 -5.79
C TYR A 24 0.11 12.29 -5.72
N ARG A 25 0.62 13.50 -5.43
CA ARG A 25 -0.23 14.68 -5.30
C ARG A 25 -0.99 15.00 -6.60
N TYR A 26 -0.33 14.91 -7.75
CA TYR A 26 -0.98 15.19 -9.04
C TYR A 26 -1.84 14.01 -9.51
N THR A 27 -1.33 12.78 -9.43
CA THR A 27 -2.06 11.62 -9.94
C THR A 27 -3.29 11.28 -9.12
N SER A 28 -3.31 11.56 -7.80
CA SER A 28 -4.49 11.36 -6.97
C SER A 28 -5.69 12.20 -7.42
N VAL A 29 -5.45 13.44 -7.89
CA VAL A 29 -6.54 14.29 -8.42
C VAL A 29 -7.06 13.71 -9.73
N VAL A 30 -6.16 13.28 -10.62
CA VAL A 30 -6.55 12.64 -11.89
C VAL A 30 -7.33 11.35 -11.63
N LEU A 31 -6.89 10.53 -10.68
CA LEU A 31 -7.57 9.30 -10.27
C LEU A 31 -8.97 9.60 -9.73
N LEU A 32 -9.11 10.60 -8.87
CA LEU A 32 -10.40 11.03 -8.34
C LEU A 32 -11.36 11.44 -9.47
N VAL A 33 -10.88 12.19 -10.45
CA VAL A 33 -11.68 12.61 -11.61
C VAL A 33 -12.07 11.39 -12.47
N CYS A 34 -11.12 10.52 -12.81
CA CYS A 34 -11.38 9.32 -13.61
C CYS A 34 -12.43 8.43 -12.94
N TYR A 35 -12.26 8.08 -11.67
CA TYR A 35 -13.20 7.22 -10.95
C TYR A 35 -14.52 7.93 -10.62
N GLY A 36 -14.52 9.24 -10.41
CA GLY A 36 -15.74 10.05 -10.26
C GLY A 36 -16.58 10.08 -11.54
N VAL A 37 -15.93 10.20 -12.70
CA VAL A 37 -16.59 10.10 -14.01
C VAL A 37 -17.18 8.70 -14.23
N LEU A 38 -16.44 7.64 -13.89
CA LEU A 38 -16.94 6.27 -13.98
C LEU A 38 -18.11 6.01 -13.02
N ALA A 39 -18.05 6.59 -11.82
CA ALA A 39 -19.16 6.54 -10.87
C ALA A 39 -20.40 7.24 -11.45
N TYR A 40 -20.24 8.44 -12.04
CA TYR A 40 -21.33 9.13 -12.73
C TYR A 40 -21.93 8.28 -13.85
N LEU A 41 -21.10 7.63 -14.67
CA LEU A 41 -21.55 6.73 -15.73
C LEU A 41 -22.36 5.55 -15.18
N LEU A 42 -21.92 4.95 -14.06
CA LEU A 42 -22.65 3.87 -13.38
C LEU A 42 -24.07 4.32 -13.01
N PHE A 43 -24.21 5.47 -12.34
CA PHE A 43 -25.52 5.93 -11.85
C PHE A 43 -26.42 6.53 -12.94
N SER A 44 -25.85 7.01 -14.05
CA SER A 44 -26.63 7.61 -15.15
C SER A 44 -27.11 6.59 -16.18
N HIS A 45 -26.31 5.57 -16.49
CA HIS A 45 -26.62 4.60 -17.53
C HIS A 45 -27.17 3.27 -17.01
N TYR A 46 -27.01 2.96 -15.73
CA TYR A 46 -27.50 1.71 -15.15
C TYR A 46 -28.54 1.97 -14.05
N HIS A 47 -29.50 1.04 -13.94
CA HIS A 47 -30.51 1.07 -12.88
C HIS A 47 -29.90 0.58 -11.57
N VAL A 48 -29.21 1.47 -10.87
CA VAL A 48 -28.59 1.16 -9.59
C VAL A 48 -29.67 1.08 -8.50
N ARG A 49 -29.84 -0.10 -7.92
CA ARG A 49 -30.66 -0.31 -6.72
C ARG A 49 -29.75 -0.44 -5.51
N MET A 50 -30.30 -0.39 -4.30
CA MET A 50 -29.51 -0.79 -3.13
C MET A 50 -29.18 -2.29 -3.23
N PRO A 51 -27.90 -2.69 -3.06
CA PRO A 51 -27.51 -4.09 -2.99
C PRO A 51 -28.18 -4.77 -1.81
N ALA A 52 -28.88 -5.87 -2.07
CA ALA A 52 -29.44 -6.73 -1.03
C ALA A 52 -28.48 -7.89 -0.76
N ALA A 53 -28.41 -8.32 0.50
CA ALA A 53 -27.63 -9.50 0.87
C ALA A 53 -28.24 -10.76 0.22
N THR A 54 -27.47 -11.43 -0.62
CA THR A 54 -27.87 -12.69 -1.27
C THR A 54 -27.52 -13.92 -0.45
N VAL A 55 -26.54 -13.80 0.45
CA VAL A 55 -26.01 -14.87 1.31
C VAL A 55 -25.75 -14.30 2.71
N PRO A 56 -25.89 -15.10 3.79
CA PRO A 56 -25.48 -14.68 5.13
C PRO A 56 -24.03 -14.21 5.18
N MET A 57 -23.80 -13.04 5.77
CA MET A 57 -22.47 -12.45 5.88
C MET A 57 -21.63 -13.18 6.94
N GLN A 58 -20.46 -13.67 6.53
CA GLN A 58 -19.45 -14.19 7.47
C GLN A 58 -18.59 -13.05 8.01
N TRP A 59 -19.09 -12.38 9.05
CA TRP A 59 -18.43 -11.20 9.63
C TRP A 59 -16.99 -11.44 10.07
N GLY A 60 -16.67 -12.62 10.63
CA GLY A 60 -15.31 -12.96 11.08
C GLY A 60 -14.30 -12.90 9.93
N THR A 61 -14.59 -13.63 8.85
CA THR A 61 -13.73 -13.67 7.65
C THR A 61 -13.66 -12.31 6.95
N ALA A 62 -14.79 -11.61 6.83
CA ALA A 62 -14.85 -10.29 6.20
C ALA A 62 -14.02 -9.25 6.96
N ILE A 63 -14.15 -9.19 8.28
CA ILE A 63 -13.37 -8.29 9.14
C ILE A 63 -11.88 -8.67 9.06
N SER A 64 -11.55 -9.95 9.19
CA SER A 64 -10.15 -10.42 9.08
C SER A 64 -9.53 -10.00 7.76
N THR A 65 -10.25 -10.19 6.65
CA THR A 65 -9.77 -9.81 5.31
C THR A 65 -9.49 -8.31 5.22
N ILE A 66 -10.42 -7.45 5.65
CA ILE A 66 -10.24 -5.99 5.60
C ILE A 66 -9.08 -5.55 6.51
N VAL A 67 -9.04 -6.06 7.74
CA VAL A 67 -8.00 -5.70 8.72
C VAL A 67 -6.62 -6.13 8.24
N THR A 68 -6.46 -7.36 7.79
CA THR A 68 -5.18 -7.90 7.30
C THR A 68 -4.75 -7.20 6.03
N PHE A 69 -5.60 -7.18 4.99
CA PHE A 69 -5.22 -6.73 3.66
C PHE A 69 -5.15 -5.20 3.52
N SER A 70 -6.06 -4.48 4.16
CA SER A 70 -6.19 -3.02 3.97
C SER A 70 -5.51 -2.20 5.06
N ILE A 71 -5.57 -2.66 6.32
CA ILE A 71 -5.11 -1.85 7.47
C ILE A 71 -3.72 -2.28 7.91
N LEU A 72 -3.58 -3.52 8.37
CA LEU A 72 -2.35 -3.99 9.00
C LEU A 72 -1.21 -4.18 8.02
N ALA A 73 -1.48 -4.64 6.78
CA ALA A 73 -0.48 -4.72 5.72
C ALA A 73 0.25 -3.39 5.44
N TRP A 74 -0.40 -2.25 5.73
CA TRP A 74 0.21 -0.93 5.57
C TRP A 74 0.74 -0.34 6.87
N THR A 75 0.12 -0.69 8.01
CA THR A 75 0.39 -0.04 9.31
C THR A 75 1.84 -0.22 9.76
N TYR A 76 2.41 -1.42 9.63
CA TYR A 76 3.80 -1.65 10.02
C TYR A 76 4.83 -0.94 9.12
N LYS A 77 4.43 -0.52 7.91
CA LYS A 77 5.26 0.22 6.96
C LYS A 77 5.15 1.73 7.07
N VAL A 78 4.28 2.26 7.93
CA VAL A 78 4.04 3.70 8.07
C VAL A 78 5.34 4.48 8.36
N SER A 79 6.30 3.87 9.07
CA SER A 79 7.62 4.45 9.36
C SER A 79 8.43 4.86 8.11
N THR A 80 8.23 4.17 6.99
CA THR A 80 8.95 4.44 5.73
C THR A 80 8.53 5.76 5.08
N VAL A 81 7.30 6.19 5.33
CA VAL A 81 6.71 7.43 4.80
C VAL A 81 6.69 8.53 5.86
N SER A 82 6.38 8.19 7.11
CA SER A 82 6.28 9.15 8.21
C SER A 82 7.61 9.84 8.55
N ARG A 83 8.76 9.23 8.20
CA ARG A 83 10.08 9.87 8.31
C ARG A 83 10.24 11.15 7.48
N PHE A 84 9.40 11.35 6.47
CA PHE A 84 9.34 12.57 5.66
C PHE A 84 8.24 13.54 6.11
N ALA A 85 7.42 13.15 7.09
CA ALA A 85 6.37 14.00 7.63
C ALA A 85 6.95 15.08 8.55
N ARG A 86 6.11 16.07 8.88
CA ARG A 86 6.49 17.12 9.83
C ARG A 86 6.81 16.50 11.21
N PRO A 87 7.84 17.00 11.91
CA PRO A 87 8.19 16.49 13.23
C PRO A 87 7.03 16.60 14.24
N ALA A 88 6.99 15.68 15.20
CA ALA A 88 5.95 15.64 16.23
C ALA A 88 5.94 16.87 17.17
N SER A 89 7.00 17.69 17.15
CA SER A 89 7.08 18.97 17.85
C SER A 89 6.16 20.04 17.23
N ASP A 90 5.76 19.89 15.95
CA ASP A 90 4.73 20.72 15.33
C ASP A 90 3.34 20.18 15.70
N ALA A 91 2.61 20.94 16.52
CA ALA A 91 1.25 20.58 16.96
C ALA A 91 0.27 20.41 15.79
N HIS A 92 0.43 21.19 14.70
CA HIS A 92 -0.38 21.06 13.50
C HIS A 92 0.01 19.81 12.71
N GLY A 93 1.32 19.57 12.57
CA GLY A 93 1.87 18.36 11.96
C GLY A 93 1.38 17.08 12.63
N LYS A 94 1.34 17.06 13.98
CA LYS A 94 0.86 15.92 14.75
C LYS A 94 -0.63 15.60 14.51
N LYS A 95 -1.49 16.63 14.53
CA LYS A 95 -2.92 16.46 14.24
C LYS A 95 -3.14 15.99 12.80
N ALA A 96 -2.47 16.64 11.85
CA ALA A 96 -2.55 16.27 10.43
C ALA A 96 -2.11 14.82 10.20
N PHE A 97 -1.00 14.39 10.82
CA PHE A 97 -0.50 13.02 10.72
C PHE A 97 -1.47 11.98 11.29
N PHE A 98 -2.19 12.31 12.37
CA PHE A 98 -3.17 11.39 12.94
C PHE A 98 -4.37 11.16 12.00
N PHE A 99 -4.87 12.21 11.36
CA PHE A 99 -6.04 12.10 10.48
C PHE A 99 -5.70 11.70 9.05
N ALA A 100 -4.50 12.01 8.54
CA ALA A 100 -4.18 11.80 7.13
C ALA A 100 -4.28 10.33 6.67
N PRO A 101 -3.74 9.32 7.38
CA PRO A 101 -3.91 7.91 6.99
C PRO A 101 -5.35 7.45 7.14
N SER A 102 -6.01 7.82 8.24
CA SER A 102 -7.40 7.42 8.51
C SER A 102 -8.35 7.97 7.45
N VAL A 103 -8.26 9.26 7.12
CA VAL A 103 -9.12 9.88 6.11
C VAL A 103 -8.69 9.45 4.71
N GLY A 104 -7.39 9.49 4.41
CA GLY A 104 -6.89 9.20 3.06
C GLY A 104 -7.11 7.76 2.63
N ILE A 105 -6.78 6.79 3.48
CA ILE A 105 -6.86 5.37 3.14
C ILE A 105 -8.27 4.84 3.39
N MET A 106 -8.82 5.03 4.60
CA MET A 106 -10.08 4.38 4.97
C MET A 106 -11.25 4.87 4.12
N VAL A 107 -11.36 6.19 3.90
CA VAL A 107 -12.44 6.74 3.08
C VAL A 107 -12.31 6.21 1.65
N SER A 108 -11.12 6.20 1.08
CA SER A 108 -10.90 5.70 -0.28
C SER A 108 -11.25 4.21 -0.41
N VAL A 109 -10.82 3.37 0.54
CA VAL A 109 -11.12 1.92 0.55
C VAL A 109 -12.63 1.68 0.67
N LEU A 110 -13.30 2.37 1.59
CA LEU A 110 -14.74 2.20 1.80
C LEU A 110 -15.56 2.71 0.62
N VAL A 111 -15.25 3.91 0.10
CA VAL A 111 -15.96 4.47 -1.07
C VAL A 111 -15.76 3.58 -2.29
N MET A 112 -14.53 3.16 -2.59
CA MET A 112 -14.27 2.28 -3.72
C MET A 112 -14.90 0.88 -3.55
N GLY A 113 -14.92 0.34 -2.32
CA GLY A 113 -15.62 -0.91 -2.01
C GLY A 113 -17.13 -0.82 -2.24
N LEU A 114 -17.75 0.27 -1.80
CA LEU A 114 -19.17 0.56 -2.06
C LEU A 114 -19.44 0.69 -3.56
N MET A 115 -18.61 1.44 -4.28
CA MET A 115 -18.74 1.59 -5.74
C MET A 115 -18.62 0.24 -6.47
N GLY A 116 -17.70 -0.62 -6.04
CA GLY A 116 -17.56 -1.97 -6.58
C GLY A 116 -18.80 -2.84 -6.31
N MET A 117 -19.39 -2.73 -5.13
CA MET A 117 -20.63 -3.43 -4.78
C MET A 117 -21.82 -3.00 -5.66
N TYR A 118 -21.99 -1.69 -5.87
CA TYR A 118 -23.03 -1.16 -6.77
C TYR A 118 -22.79 -1.57 -8.22
N SER A 119 -21.53 -1.52 -8.68
CA SER A 119 -21.14 -1.97 -10.02
C SER A 119 -21.47 -3.45 -10.24
N GLN A 120 -21.16 -4.30 -9.26
CA GLN A 120 -21.43 -5.73 -9.29
C GLN A 120 -22.92 -6.02 -9.44
N GLN A 121 -23.77 -5.30 -8.70
CA GLN A 121 -25.22 -5.48 -8.79
C GLN A 121 -25.78 -5.01 -10.13
N ALA A 122 -25.31 -3.86 -10.63
CA ALA A 122 -25.85 -3.23 -11.83
C ALA A 122 -25.40 -3.92 -13.12
N THR A 123 -24.17 -4.44 -13.15
CA THR A 123 -23.51 -4.91 -14.39
C THR A 123 -23.00 -6.34 -14.33
N GLY A 124 -23.08 -6.99 -13.17
CA GLY A 124 -22.45 -8.29 -12.95
C GLY A 124 -20.93 -8.23 -12.79
N ASN A 125 -20.33 -7.03 -12.76
CA ASN A 125 -18.90 -6.84 -12.63
C ASN A 125 -18.55 -5.79 -11.56
N TRP A 126 -17.78 -6.18 -10.55
CA TRP A 126 -17.32 -5.30 -9.47
C TRP A 126 -16.30 -4.26 -9.94
N ASN A 127 -15.60 -4.51 -11.05
CA ASN A 127 -14.55 -3.61 -11.53
C ASN A 127 -15.16 -2.44 -12.30
N LEU A 128 -15.26 -1.30 -11.61
CA LEU A 128 -15.81 -0.05 -12.12
C LEU A 128 -15.13 0.44 -13.42
N ALA A 129 -13.86 0.10 -13.63
CA ALA A 129 -13.15 0.52 -14.84
C ALA A 129 -13.59 -0.23 -16.09
N LEU A 130 -14.15 -1.43 -15.95
CA LEU A 130 -14.66 -2.19 -17.10
C LEU A 130 -15.95 -1.58 -17.67
N LEU A 131 -16.65 -0.74 -16.90
CA LEU A 131 -17.83 -0.01 -17.36
C LEU A 131 -17.52 0.90 -18.55
N GLY A 132 -16.34 1.55 -18.54
CA GLY A 132 -15.93 2.46 -19.60
C GLY A 132 -15.43 1.75 -20.86
N ALA A 133 -15.05 0.47 -20.78
CA ALA A 133 -14.28 -0.23 -21.81
C ALA A 133 -14.97 -0.30 -23.18
N HIS A 134 -16.31 -0.27 -23.21
CA HIS A 134 -17.10 -0.43 -24.44
C HIS A 134 -17.37 0.88 -25.20
N ALA A 135 -16.94 2.03 -24.68
CA ALA A 135 -17.19 3.33 -25.31
C ALA A 135 -15.90 4.11 -25.57
N PRO A 136 -15.79 4.82 -26.72
CA PRO A 136 -14.52 5.38 -27.16
C PRO A 136 -13.90 6.40 -26.20
N ILE A 137 -14.71 7.29 -25.61
CA ILE A 137 -14.23 8.32 -24.68
C ILE A 137 -14.08 7.76 -23.26
N TRP A 138 -15.06 6.99 -22.79
CA TRP A 138 -15.07 6.43 -21.44
C TRP A 138 -13.99 5.35 -21.25
N GLY A 139 -13.66 4.62 -22.31
CA GLY A 139 -12.63 3.58 -22.30
C GLY A 139 -11.24 4.15 -22.11
N VAL A 140 -10.97 5.33 -22.68
CA VAL A 140 -9.70 6.05 -22.46
C VAL A 140 -9.61 6.53 -21.00
N ILE A 141 -10.69 7.10 -20.46
CA ILE A 141 -10.72 7.57 -19.07
C ILE A 141 -10.52 6.40 -18.10
N ALA A 142 -11.18 5.26 -18.35
CA ALA A 142 -11.00 4.05 -17.58
C ALA A 142 -9.58 3.49 -17.68
N ALA A 143 -9.02 3.39 -18.88
CA ALA A 143 -7.68 2.88 -19.11
C ALA A 143 -6.61 3.75 -18.41
N VAL A 144 -6.74 5.08 -18.50
CA VAL A 144 -5.85 6.01 -17.80
C VAL A 144 -6.00 5.87 -16.29
N GLY A 145 -7.22 5.84 -15.77
CA GLY A 145 -7.49 5.65 -14.34
C GLY A 145 -6.88 4.36 -13.80
N VAL A 146 -7.09 3.24 -14.48
CA VAL A 146 -6.53 1.93 -14.09
C VAL A 146 -5.01 1.91 -14.19
N ALA A 147 -4.44 2.40 -15.29
CA ALA A 147 -3.00 2.44 -15.47
C ALA A 147 -2.33 3.26 -14.36
N LEU A 148 -2.88 4.45 -14.06
CA LEU A 148 -2.39 5.28 -12.96
C LEU A 148 -2.56 4.60 -11.60
N ALA A 149 -3.69 3.95 -11.34
CA ALA A 149 -3.93 3.27 -10.06
C ALA A 149 -2.92 2.14 -9.83
N ILE A 150 -2.62 1.36 -10.88
CA ILE A 150 -1.62 0.28 -10.84
C ILE A 150 -0.23 0.86 -10.59
N ILE A 151 0.19 1.87 -11.36
CA ILE A 151 1.52 2.51 -11.18
C ILE A 151 1.64 3.10 -9.77
N HIS A 152 0.60 3.78 -9.29
CA HIS A 152 0.57 4.40 -7.97
C HIS A 152 0.71 3.37 -6.86
N THR A 153 -0.11 2.30 -6.90
CA THR A 153 -0.08 1.24 -5.88
C THR A 153 1.24 0.48 -5.90
N ASN A 154 1.75 0.17 -7.08
CA ASN A 154 3.02 -0.53 -7.21
C ASN A 154 4.20 0.32 -6.71
N ALA A 155 4.21 1.62 -6.98
CA ALA A 155 5.23 2.52 -6.46
C ALA A 155 5.18 2.63 -4.93
N MET A 156 3.97 2.67 -4.35
CA MET A 156 3.76 2.63 -2.90
C MET A 156 4.22 1.32 -2.26
N ASN A 157 4.26 0.21 -2.99
CA ASN A 157 4.77 -1.07 -2.50
C ASN A 157 6.29 -1.19 -2.68
N LEU A 158 6.81 -0.83 -3.87
CA LEU A 158 8.21 -1.04 -4.23
C LEU A 158 9.18 -0.19 -3.39
N TYR A 159 8.79 1.05 -3.04
CA TYR A 159 9.66 1.90 -2.24
C TYR A 159 9.87 1.38 -0.81
N PRO A 160 8.82 1.10 0.00
CA PRO A 160 8.99 0.47 1.31
C PRO A 160 9.75 -0.86 1.23
N SER A 161 9.41 -1.75 0.28
CA SER A 161 10.12 -3.02 0.14
C SER A 161 11.61 -2.87 -0.16
N THR A 162 12.00 -1.84 -0.93
CA THR A 162 13.41 -1.50 -1.13
C THR A 162 14.06 -1.09 0.20
N VAL A 163 13.40 -0.20 0.96
CA VAL A 163 13.92 0.28 2.24
C VAL A 163 14.09 -0.87 3.23
N ASP A 164 13.13 -1.79 3.31
CA ASP A 164 13.21 -2.95 4.20
C ASP A 164 14.38 -3.87 3.84
N LEU A 165 14.58 -4.13 2.55
CA LEU A 165 15.69 -4.93 2.08
C LEU A 165 17.03 -4.29 2.47
N LEU A 166 17.15 -2.97 2.29
CA LEU A 166 18.35 -2.23 2.69
C LEU A 166 18.59 -2.28 4.20
N VAL A 167 17.53 -2.14 5.01
CA VAL A 167 17.63 -2.26 6.47
C VAL A 167 18.08 -3.67 6.88
N ALA A 168 17.53 -4.72 6.25
CA ALA A 168 17.94 -6.10 6.51
C ALA A 168 19.41 -6.35 6.11
N LEU A 169 19.86 -5.80 4.98
CA LEU A 169 21.25 -5.93 4.53
C LEU A 169 22.24 -5.18 5.42
N ASN A 170 21.84 -4.03 5.96
CA ASN A 170 22.66 -3.24 6.90
C ASN A 170 23.00 -3.99 8.20
N THR A 171 22.21 -4.99 8.59
CA THR A 171 22.53 -5.85 9.73
C THR A 171 23.77 -6.70 9.49
N PHE A 172 24.03 -7.07 8.22
CA PHE A 172 25.14 -7.97 7.86
C PHE A 172 26.34 -7.25 7.27
N ARG A 173 26.13 -6.08 6.64
CA ARG A 173 27.17 -5.36 5.89
C ARG A 173 27.03 -3.85 6.05
N ARG A 174 28.10 -3.11 5.72
CA ARG A 174 28.07 -1.65 5.75
C ARG A 174 27.34 -1.11 4.51
N PRO A 175 26.53 -0.04 4.67
CA PRO A 175 25.79 0.53 3.57
C PRO A 175 26.71 1.08 2.47
N SER A 176 26.30 0.91 1.22
CA SER A 176 26.96 1.46 0.03
C SER A 176 26.01 2.35 -0.76
N GLN A 177 26.57 3.37 -1.42
CA GLN A 177 25.80 4.39 -2.16
C GLN A 177 24.99 3.80 -3.32
N TRP A 178 25.40 2.64 -3.85
CA TRP A 178 24.74 1.96 -4.97
C TRP A 178 23.69 0.94 -4.54
N GLU A 179 23.57 0.65 -3.24
CA GLU A 179 22.65 -0.39 -2.77
C GLU A 179 21.20 -0.02 -3.03
N GLN A 180 20.82 1.24 -2.84
CA GLN A 180 19.44 1.66 -3.07
C GLN A 180 19.03 1.50 -4.54
N PRO A 181 19.76 2.03 -5.54
CA PRO A 181 19.43 1.79 -6.95
C PRO A 181 19.39 0.31 -7.32
N ILE A 182 20.38 -0.48 -6.88
CA ILE A 182 20.45 -1.90 -7.18
C ILE A 182 19.28 -2.66 -6.55
N ALA A 183 18.95 -2.39 -5.29
CA ALA A 183 17.83 -2.99 -4.59
C ALA A 183 16.50 -2.63 -5.25
N THR A 184 16.29 -1.38 -5.67
CA THR A 184 15.06 -0.98 -6.37
C THR A 184 14.91 -1.70 -7.70
N ILE A 185 15.99 -1.79 -8.49
CA ILE A 185 15.97 -2.50 -9.78
C ILE A 185 15.72 -3.99 -9.55
N ALA A 186 16.45 -4.62 -8.62
CA ALA A 186 16.29 -6.03 -8.30
C ALA A 186 14.87 -6.36 -7.83
N MET A 187 14.31 -5.57 -6.90
CA MET A 187 12.94 -5.76 -6.42
C MET A 187 11.90 -5.53 -7.50
N GLY A 188 12.09 -4.54 -8.38
CA GLY A 188 11.19 -4.27 -9.49
C GLY A 188 11.21 -5.36 -10.56
N VAL A 189 12.39 -5.88 -10.90
CA VAL A 189 12.55 -7.01 -11.82
C VAL A 189 11.94 -8.26 -11.21
N LEU A 190 12.25 -8.58 -9.96
CA LEU A 190 11.69 -9.73 -9.25
C LEU A 190 10.16 -9.67 -9.22
N GLY A 191 9.58 -8.52 -8.84
CA GLY A 191 8.12 -8.33 -8.84
C GLY A 191 7.51 -8.51 -10.23
N THR A 192 8.17 -8.01 -11.28
CA THR A 192 7.71 -8.17 -12.67
C THR A 192 7.77 -9.64 -13.12
N VAL A 193 8.83 -10.35 -12.80
CA VAL A 193 8.99 -11.79 -13.09
C VAL A 193 7.92 -12.60 -12.37
N LEU A 194 7.71 -12.37 -11.06
CA LEU A 194 6.69 -13.07 -10.29
C LEU A 194 5.26 -12.80 -10.83
N ALA A 195 4.99 -11.56 -11.28
CA ALA A 195 3.73 -11.24 -11.94
C ALA A 195 3.54 -12.03 -13.25
N ILE A 196 4.58 -12.18 -14.07
CA ILE A 196 4.56 -12.99 -15.30
C ILE A 196 4.35 -14.47 -14.98
N LEU A 197 4.96 -14.97 -13.91
CA LEU A 197 4.80 -16.35 -13.44
C LEU A 197 3.41 -16.61 -12.82
N GLY A 198 2.55 -15.59 -12.71
CA GLY A 198 1.18 -15.76 -12.27
C GLY A 198 1.02 -15.88 -10.75
N ILE A 199 1.88 -15.23 -9.96
CA ILE A 199 1.77 -15.22 -8.49
C ILE A 199 0.38 -14.78 -7.99
N LEU A 200 -0.33 -13.95 -8.77
CA LEU A 200 -1.68 -13.50 -8.48
C LEU A 200 -2.71 -14.64 -8.44
N ASN A 201 -2.46 -15.77 -9.12
CA ASN A 201 -3.34 -16.94 -9.07
C ASN A 201 -3.34 -17.60 -7.67
N HIS A 202 -2.35 -17.31 -6.83
CA HIS A 202 -2.20 -17.83 -5.48
C HIS A 202 -2.37 -16.74 -4.40
N VAL A 203 -2.91 -15.57 -4.77
CA VAL A 203 -2.97 -14.41 -3.88
C VAL A 203 -3.79 -14.67 -2.62
N ALA A 204 -4.90 -15.41 -2.70
CA ALA A 204 -5.77 -15.67 -1.56
C ALA A 204 -5.03 -16.42 -0.43
N GLY A 205 -4.43 -17.56 -0.75
CA GLY A 205 -3.67 -18.34 0.24
C GLY A 205 -2.44 -17.60 0.77
N PHE A 206 -1.80 -16.77 -0.07
CA PHE A 206 -0.71 -15.90 0.38
C PHE A 206 -1.18 -14.85 1.40
N LEU A 207 -2.34 -14.24 1.16
CA LEU A 207 -2.93 -13.25 2.07
C LEU A 207 -3.32 -13.87 3.41
N ASP A 208 -3.84 -15.10 3.41
CA ASP A 208 -4.19 -15.82 4.65
C ASP A 208 -2.93 -16.05 5.51
N VAL A 209 -1.88 -16.62 4.92
CA VAL A 209 -0.61 -16.89 5.62
C VAL A 209 0.04 -15.59 6.12
N ILE A 210 0.01 -14.53 5.32
CA ILE A 210 0.54 -13.23 5.73
C ILE A 210 -0.28 -12.62 6.87
N GLY A 211 -1.60 -12.77 6.86
CA GLY A 211 -2.45 -12.32 7.96
C GLY A 211 -2.07 -12.93 9.29
N ASP A 212 -1.85 -14.24 9.29
CA ASP A 212 -1.44 -14.99 10.48
C ASP A 212 -0.10 -14.52 11.06
N VAL A 213 0.79 -13.94 10.23
CA VAL A 213 2.10 -13.44 10.66
C VAL A 213 2.09 -11.94 10.99
N ILE A 214 1.42 -11.12 10.18
CA ILE A 214 1.43 -9.65 10.33
C ILE A 214 0.69 -9.23 11.60
N ILE A 215 -0.42 -9.90 11.95
CA ILE A 215 -1.19 -9.59 13.16
C ILE A 215 -0.33 -9.70 14.43
N PRO A 216 0.26 -10.86 14.77
CA PRO A 216 1.08 -10.99 15.97
C PRO A 216 2.34 -10.11 15.91
N PHE A 217 2.96 -9.97 14.73
CA PHE A 217 4.11 -9.09 14.56
C PHE A 217 3.79 -7.63 14.90
N THR A 218 2.67 -7.11 14.37
CA THR A 218 2.25 -5.73 14.63
C THR A 218 1.90 -5.53 16.11
N PHE A 219 1.31 -6.54 16.75
CA PHE A 219 1.02 -6.50 18.18
C PHE A 219 2.29 -6.42 19.03
N ILE A 220 3.29 -7.26 18.74
CA ILE A 220 4.61 -7.22 19.42
C ILE A 220 5.25 -5.84 19.24
N MET A 221 5.24 -5.30 18.03
CA MET A 221 5.78 -3.97 17.74
C MET A 221 5.06 -2.86 18.53
N LEU A 222 3.74 -2.95 18.69
CA LEU A 222 2.96 -2.00 19.48
C LEU A 222 3.29 -2.09 20.98
N VAL A 223 3.39 -3.31 21.51
CA VAL A 223 3.78 -3.58 22.90
C VAL A 223 5.20 -3.04 23.16
N ASP A 224 6.17 -3.37 22.31
CA ASP A 224 7.54 -2.85 22.42
C ASP A 224 7.54 -1.32 22.41
N TRP A 225 6.78 -0.71 21.51
CA TRP A 225 6.69 0.75 21.47
C TRP A 225 6.10 1.35 22.74
N LEU A 226 5.01 0.80 23.26
CA LEU A 226 4.31 1.31 24.45
C LEU A 226 5.13 1.18 25.74
N TRP A 227 5.81 0.04 25.92
CA TRP A 227 6.51 -0.29 27.17
C TRP A 227 8.00 0.08 27.15
N VAL A 228 8.68 -0.01 26.00
CA VAL A 228 10.12 0.23 25.85
C VAL A 228 10.36 1.56 25.13
N GLN A 229 10.01 1.67 23.84
CA GLN A 229 10.49 2.78 23.00
C GLN A 229 9.92 4.15 23.37
N ARG A 230 8.70 4.19 23.95
CA ARG A 230 8.11 5.44 24.47
C ARG A 230 8.98 6.12 25.54
N ARG A 231 9.93 5.40 26.15
CA ARG A 231 10.90 5.92 27.11
C ARG A 231 12.12 6.60 26.47
N GLN A 232 12.09 6.84 25.15
CA GLN A 232 13.13 7.54 24.38
C GLN A 232 14.46 6.79 24.30
N THR A 233 14.43 5.53 23.86
CA THR A 233 15.64 4.77 23.55
C THR A 233 16.57 5.58 22.63
N PRO A 234 17.85 5.77 22.99
CA PRO A 234 18.78 6.53 22.15
C PRO A 234 18.90 5.90 20.75
N VAL A 235 18.84 6.73 19.71
CA VAL A 235 18.93 6.26 18.30
C VAL A 235 20.19 5.42 18.06
N ALA A 236 21.30 5.79 18.70
CA ALA A 236 22.58 5.08 18.60
C ALA A 236 22.50 3.61 19.06
N ALA A 237 21.58 3.27 19.98
CA ALA A 237 21.41 1.91 20.47
C ALA A 237 20.93 0.96 19.36
N PHE A 238 20.11 1.43 18.41
CA PHE A 238 19.62 0.61 17.29
C PHE A 238 20.69 0.26 16.25
N PHE A 239 21.82 0.97 16.26
CA PHE A 239 22.93 0.75 15.33
C PHE A 239 24.15 0.14 16.02
N ALA A 240 24.06 -0.14 17.32
CA ALA A 240 25.13 -0.82 18.05
C ALA A 240 25.23 -2.27 17.58
N GLN A 241 26.41 -2.68 17.08
CA GLN A 241 26.63 -4.07 16.71
C GLN A 241 26.79 -4.92 17.98
N PRO A 242 26.05 -6.03 18.11
CA PRO A 242 26.25 -6.99 19.20
C PRO A 242 27.70 -7.48 19.22
N ARG A 243 28.37 -7.36 20.37
CA ARG A 243 29.77 -7.82 20.53
C ARG A 243 29.84 -9.23 21.09
N THR A 244 28.82 -9.63 21.84
CA THR A 244 28.71 -10.94 22.48
C THR A 244 27.37 -11.61 22.14
N GLY A 245 27.29 -12.93 22.34
CA GLY A 245 26.04 -13.69 22.17
C GLY A 245 24.91 -13.20 23.09
N HIS A 246 25.24 -12.63 24.25
CA HIS A 246 24.28 -12.07 25.19
C HIS A 246 23.67 -10.75 24.68
N ASP A 247 24.44 -9.95 23.95
CA ASP A 247 23.98 -8.66 23.40
C ASP A 247 22.86 -8.83 22.37
N TRP A 248 22.73 -10.01 21.75
CA TRP A 248 21.62 -10.35 20.86
C TRP A 248 20.28 -10.52 21.58
N TRP A 249 20.31 -10.78 22.89
CA TRP A 249 19.13 -11.06 23.70
C TRP A 249 18.85 -10.00 24.77
N SER A 250 19.77 -9.05 24.97
CA SER A 250 19.58 -7.93 25.89
C SER A 250 18.64 -6.89 25.27
N TRP A 251 17.43 -6.78 25.82
CA TRP A 251 16.53 -5.67 25.54
C TRP A 251 17.04 -4.42 26.26
N PRO A 252 17.00 -3.23 25.63
CA PRO A 252 17.38 -1.97 26.28
C PRO A 252 16.47 -1.59 27.45
#